data_AF-A0A7C2K8M1-F1
#
_entry.id   AF-A0A7C2K8M1-F1
#
_cell.length_a   1.000
_cell.length_b   1.000
_cell.length_c   1.000
_cell.angle_alpha   90.00
_cell.angle_beta   90.00
_cell.angle_gamma   90.00
#
_symmetry.space_group_name_H-M   'P 1'
#
loop_
_entity.id
_entity.type
_entity.pdbx_description
1 polymer ?
#
loop_
_entity_poly.entity_id
_entity_poly.type
_entity_poly.pdbx_seq_one_letter_code
_entity_poly.pdbx_strand_id
1 'polypeptide(L)' 'MMVKKANIKKPRYKTNARLIKSLLVLRGVKLVDLAREFGITKQYLWYVIHGRRKGERIRQKISHFLGMPYEQLWG' A
#
# COMPACT_ATOMS: atom_id res chain seq x y z
N MET A 1 -6.18 -29.43 -12.03
CA MET A 1 -6.80 -28.11 -12.35
C MET A 1 -5.71 -27.12 -12.74
N MET A 2 -5.67 -26.65 -13.98
CA MET A 2 -4.82 -25.52 -14.35
C MET A 2 -5.47 -24.21 -13.87
N VAL A 3 -4.86 -23.55 -12.88
CA VAL A 3 -5.28 -22.20 -12.49
C VAL A 3 -4.94 -21.27 -13.64
N LYS A 4 -5.97 -20.74 -14.33
CA LYS A 4 -5.79 -19.66 -15.31
C LYS A 4 -5.06 -18.52 -14.61
N LYS A 5 -3.82 -18.21 -15.04
CA LYS A 5 -3.09 -17.04 -14.52
C LYS A 5 -3.96 -15.81 -14.79
N ALA A 6 -4.46 -15.18 -13.73
CA ALA A 6 -5.19 -13.93 -13.83
C ALA A 6 -4.32 -12.92 -14.60
N ASN A 7 -4.93 -12.12 -15.48
CA ASN A 7 -4.26 -11.02 -16.17
C ASN A 7 -3.90 -9.93 -15.15
N ILE A 8 -2.79 -10.09 -14.45
CA ILE A 8 -2.32 -9.18 -13.42
C ILE A 8 -1.79 -7.93 -14.14
N LYS A 9 -2.64 -6.89 -14.23
CA LYS A 9 -2.21 -5.58 -14.74
C LYS A 9 -0.95 -5.15 -14.00
N LYS A 10 0.06 -4.59 -14.68
CA LYS A 10 1.25 -4.03 -14.00
C LYS A 10 0.87 -2.81 -13.14
N PRO A 11 1.59 -2.52 -12.03
CA PRO A 11 1.37 -1.29 -11.27
C PRO A 11 1.59 -0.07 -12.20
N ARG A 12 0.77 0.96 -12.04
CA ARG A 12 0.88 2.21 -12.82
C ARG A 12 1.96 3.13 -12.23
N TYR A 13 2.20 3.04 -10.92
CA TYR A 13 3.17 3.83 -10.19
C TYR A 13 4.15 2.92 -9.47
N LYS A 14 5.42 3.35 -9.38
CA LYS A 14 6.45 2.66 -8.61
C LYS A 14 5.99 2.50 -7.16
N THR A 15 6.26 1.34 -6.58
CA THR A 15 5.90 1.04 -5.19
C THR A 15 6.65 -0.16 -4.66
N ASN A 16 7.07 -0.09 -3.40
CA ASN A 16 7.61 -1.22 -2.64
C ASN A 16 6.50 -1.88 -1.81
N ALA A 17 5.44 -2.34 -2.49
CA ALA A 17 4.25 -2.92 -1.85
C ALA A 17 4.58 -4.05 -0.86
N ARG A 18 5.57 -4.89 -1.17
CA ARG A 18 6.03 -5.97 -0.30
C ARG A 18 6.61 -5.43 1.01
N LEU A 19 7.51 -4.45 0.92
CA LEU A 19 8.11 -3.79 2.09
C LEU A 19 7.04 -3.13 2.96
N ILE A 20 6.15 -2.32 2.37
CA ILE A 20 5.06 -1.65 3.08
C ILE A 20 4.22 -2.66 3.85
N LYS A 21 3.82 -3.76 3.20
CA LYS A 21 3.03 -4.80 3.87
C LYS A 21 3.79 -5.50 4.99
N SER A 22 5.07 -5.82 4.80
CA SER A 22 5.89 -6.44 5.85
C SER A 22 5.99 -5.54 7.08
N LEU A 23 6.21 -4.24 6.89
CA LEU A 23 6.28 -3.28 8.00
C LEU A 23 4.95 -3.15 8.74
N LEU A 24 3.82 -3.15 8.02
CA LEU A 24 2.50 -3.14 8.66
C LEU A 24 2.26 -4.41 9.50
N VAL A 25 2.67 -5.58 9.00
CA VAL A 25 2.57 -6.85 9.72
C VAL A 25 3.45 -6.84 10.98
N LEU A 26 4.70 -6.38 10.87
CA LEU A 26 5.61 -6.27 12.01
C LEU A 26 5.09 -5.33 13.10
N ARG A 27 4.30 -4.32 12.72
CA ARG A 27 3.62 -3.41 13.67
C ARG A 27 2.28 -3.94 14.17
N GLY A 28 1.83 -5.12 13.75
CA GLY A 28 0.53 -5.68 14.13
C GLY A 28 -0.68 -4.95 13.53
N VAL A 29 -0.47 -4.15 12.47
CA VAL A 29 -1.49 -3.25 11.92
C VAL A 29 -2.22 -3.93 10.77
N LYS A 30 -3.54 -4.06 10.89
CA LYS A 30 -4.39 -4.52 9.78
C LYS A 30 -4.68 -3.37 8.83
N LEU A 31 -4.74 -3.66 7.53
CA LEU A 31 -5.10 -2.67 6.50
C LEU A 31 -6.48 -2.05 6.70
N VAL A 32 -7.43 -2.79 7.29
CA VAL A 32 -8.78 -2.28 7.59
C VAL A 32 -8.70 -1.16 8.62
N ASP A 33 -7.93 -1.38 9.68
CA ASP A 33 -7.83 -0.44 10.81
C ASP A 33 -7.06 0.80 10.38
N LEU A 34 -5.97 0.64 9.62
CA LEU A 34 -5.24 1.77 9.03
C LEU A 34 -6.11 2.60 8.08
N ALA A 35 -6.96 1.94 7.27
CA ALA A 35 -7.86 2.65 6.38
C ALA A 35 -8.90 3.48 7.16
N ARG A 36 -9.43 2.93 8.26
CA ARG A 36 -10.34 3.65 9.18
C ARG A 36 -9.66 4.86 9.81
N GLU A 37 -8.45 4.69 10.32
CA GLU A 37 -7.65 5.78 10.90
C GLU A 37 -7.40 6.91 9.89
N PHE A 38 -7.15 6.56 8.63
CA PHE A 38 -6.91 7.54 7.58
C PHE A 38 -8.19 8.17 7.00
N GLY A 39 -9.37 7.69 7.39
CA GLY A 39 -10.66 8.15 6.86
C GLY A 39 -10.90 7.75 5.41
N ILE A 40 -10.40 6.58 4.98
CA ILE A 40 -10.52 6.09 3.59
C ILE A 40 -11.02 4.65 3.53
N THR A 41 -11.43 4.22 2.34
CA THR A 41 -11.80 2.83 2.12
C THR A 41 -10.56 1.94 2.08
N LYS A 42 -10.68 0.71 2.59
CA LYS A 42 -9.64 -0.34 2.50
C LYS A 42 -9.19 -0.56 1.05
N GLN A 43 -10.13 -0.52 0.11
CA GLN A 43 -9.85 -0.72 -1.31
C GLN A 43 -8.98 0.41 -1.88
N TYR A 44 -9.26 1.66 -1.52
CA TYR A 44 -8.44 2.79 -1.93
C TYR A 44 -7.02 2.68 -1.37
N LEU A 45 -6.88 2.34 -0.07
CA LEU A 45 -5.58 2.09 0.54
C LEU A 45 -4.81 0.99 -0.19
N TRP A 46 -5.48 -0.12 -0.51
CA TRP A 46 -4.88 -1.22 -1.29
C TRP A 46 -4.39 -0.75 -2.66
N TYR A 47 -5.18 0.08 -3.36
CA TYR A 47 -4.78 0.65 -4.65
C TYR A 47 -3.57 1.58 -4.57
N VAL A 48 -3.43 2.36 -3.49
CA VAL A 48 -2.25 3.20 -3.27
C VAL A 48 -1.01 2.34 -3.02
N ILE A 49 -1.12 1.36 -2.12
CA ILE A 49 0.00 0.46 -1.75
C ILE A 49 0.46 -0.36 -2.96
N HIS A 50 -0.44 -0.77 -3.86
CA HIS A 50 -0.08 -1.58 -5.04
C HIS A 50 0.14 -0.72 -6.30
N GLY A 51 0.32 0.59 -6.15
CA GLY A 51 0.68 1.48 -7.26
C GLY A 51 -0.39 1.56 -8.35
N ARG A 52 -1.66 1.31 -8.04
CA ARG A 52 -2.81 1.50 -8.95
C ARG A 52 -3.30 2.94 -8.97
N ARG A 53 -3.14 3.62 -7.84
CA ARG A 53 -3.40 5.06 -7.65
C ARG A 53 -2.15 5.72 -7.07
N LYS A 54 -1.96 7.00 -7.36
CA LYS A 54 -0.87 7.79 -6.77
C LYS A 54 -1.20 8.06 -5.31
N GLY A 55 -2.19 8.89 -5.03
CA GLY A 55 -2.66 9.15 -3.66
C GLY A 55 -1.56 9.75 -2.79
N GLU A 56 -0.97 10.86 -3.22
CA GLU A 56 0.22 11.48 -2.60
C GLU A 56 0.04 11.71 -1.10
N ARG A 57 -1.09 12.30 -0.69
CA ARG A 57 -1.44 12.52 0.71
C ARG A 57 -1.47 11.23 1.53
N ILE A 58 -1.97 10.12 0.94
CA ILE A 58 -2.03 8.83 1.63
C ILE A 58 -0.64 8.20 1.72
N ARG A 59 0.19 8.33 0.68
CA ARG A 59 1.58 7.85 0.75
C ARG A 59 2.37 8.56 1.85
N GLN A 60 2.21 9.88 1.96
CA GLN A 60 2.80 10.66 3.05
C GLN A 60 2.26 10.22 4.42
N LYS A 61 0.95 10.01 4.57
CA LYS A 61 0.39 9.43 5.80
C LYS A 61 1.00 8.07 6.13
N ILE A 62 1.17 7.19 5.15
CA ILE A 62 1.80 5.87 5.36
C ILE A 62 3.28 6.02 5.71
N SER A 63 4.04 6.90 5.06
CA SER A 63 5.47 7.10 5.35
C SER A 63 5.67 7.64 6.77
N HIS A 64 4.85 8.62 7.19
CA HIS A 64 4.84 9.12 8.57
C HIS A 64 4.42 8.03 9.56
N PHE A 65 3.34 7.31 9.26
CA PHE A 65 2.87 6.22 10.11
C PHE A 65 3.95 5.16 10.30
N LEU A 66 4.62 4.74 9.23
CA LEU A 66 5.69 3.73 9.27
C LEU A 66 7.04 4.26 9.76
N GLY A 67 7.19 5.58 9.96
CA GLY A 67 8.47 6.19 10.33
C GLY A 67 9.56 5.99 9.26
N MET A 68 9.17 5.88 7.99
CA MET A 68 10.09 5.59 6.88
C MET A 68 10.12 6.76 5.90
N PRO A 69 11.27 7.08 5.29
CA PRO A 69 11.35 8.04 4.19
C PRO A 69 10.45 7.64 3.01
N TYR A 70 9.82 8.64 2.37
CA TYR A 70 8.92 8.41 1.24
C TYR A 70 9.63 7.70 0.09
N GLU A 71 10.88 8.11 -0.17
CA GLU A 71 11.75 7.64 -1.25
C GLU A 71 12.07 6.15 -1.09
N GLN A 72 12.16 5.65 0.13
CA GLN A 72 12.37 4.23 0.38
C GLN A 72 11.13 3.38 0.08
N LEU A 73 9.93 3.98 0.12
CA LEU A 73 8.67 3.28 -0.11
C LEU A 73 8.15 3.42 -1.56
N TRP A 74 8.39 4.58 -2.19
CA TRP A 74 7.86 4.93 -3.53
C TRP A 74 8.85 5.64 -4.47
N GLY A 75 10.06 5.96 -4.03
CA GLY A 75 11.13 6.50 -4.87
C GLY A 75 11.66 5.46 -5.86
#